data_AF-A0A6J1X4Z5-F1
#
_entry.id   AF-A0A6J1X4Z5-F1
#
_cell.length_a   1.000
_cell.length_b   1.000
_cell.length_c   1.000
_cell.angle_alpha   90.00
_cell.angle_beta   90.00
_cell.angle_gamma   90.00
#
_symmetry.space_group_name_H-M   'P 1'
#
loop_
_entity.id
_entity.type
_entity.pdbx_description
1 polymer ?
#
loop_
_entity_poly.entity_id
_entity_poly.type
_entity_poly.pdbx_seq_one_letter_code
_entity_poly.pdbx_strand_id
1 'polypeptide(L)'
;MLEPFLKKYGNTNFASGVLKIAAARGNKELNSGPQDYGNKVLYGGPVMDFDCRNELLKKNVLTNGRMWGDDYHEYSLRWSPDRIILLVDGVEWARVEPAVSGLAGRLPRSCNHVPRMLLAGGTRIAPFDD
;
A
#
# COMPACT_ATOMS: atom_id res chain seq x y z
N MET A 1 -6.44 -11.33 4.24
CA MET A 1 -6.97 -9.99 4.60
C MET A 1 -8.47 -10.16 4.66
N LEU A 2 -9.14 -9.56 5.64
CA LEU A 2 -10.60 -9.56 5.65
C LEU A 2 -11.07 -8.53 4.63
N GLU A 3 -11.98 -8.94 3.74
CA GLU A 3 -12.61 -8.05 2.76
C GLU A 3 -14.05 -7.76 3.20
N PRO A 4 -14.62 -6.59 2.86
CA PRO A 4 -16.03 -6.32 3.10
C PRO A 4 -16.91 -7.39 2.44
N PHE A 5 -17.92 -7.86 3.15
CA PHE A 5 -18.94 -8.76 2.58
C PHE A 5 -19.66 -8.12 1.39
N LEU A 6 -19.90 -6.81 1.47
CA LEU A 6 -20.51 -6.01 0.40
C LEU A 6 -19.44 -5.30 -0.42
N LYS A 7 -19.30 -5.70 -1.69
CA LYS A 7 -18.41 -5.07 -2.68
C LYS A 7 -19.11 -3.89 -3.36
N LYS A 8 -19.51 -2.89 -2.57
CA LYS A 8 -20.22 -1.70 -3.09
C LYS A 8 -19.32 -0.84 -3.98
N TYR A 9 -18.05 -0.77 -3.64
CA TYR A 9 -17.03 -0.10 -4.42
C TYR A 9 -16.15 -1.22 -4.96
N GLY A 10 -16.38 -1.53 -6.23
CA GLY A 10 -15.55 -2.36 -7.09
C GLY A 10 -15.86 -3.83 -7.19
N ASN A 11 -15.91 -4.31 -8.44
CA ASN A 11 -16.45 -5.63 -8.78
C ASN A 11 -15.39 -6.74 -8.70
N THR A 12 -14.11 -6.41 -8.90
CA THR A 12 -12.99 -7.37 -8.82
C THR A 12 -12.19 -7.20 -7.53
N ASN A 13 -11.28 -8.14 -7.22
CA ASN A 13 -10.51 -8.07 -5.97
C ASN A 13 -9.58 -6.84 -5.99
N PHE A 14 -9.71 -5.99 -4.96
CA PHE A 14 -9.02 -4.69 -4.87
C PHE A 14 -9.39 -3.67 -5.96
N ALA A 15 -10.51 -3.87 -6.66
CA ALA A 15 -10.89 -3.00 -7.78
C ALA A 15 -11.18 -1.55 -7.37
N SER A 16 -11.65 -1.35 -6.13
CA SER A 16 -11.73 -0.01 -5.51
C SER A 16 -10.54 0.40 -4.65
N GLY A 17 -9.43 -0.33 -4.77
CA GLY A 17 -8.20 -0.09 -4.05
C GLY A 17 -8.29 -0.38 -2.55
N VAL A 18 -7.21 -0.93 -1.99
CA VAL A 18 -7.01 -0.99 -0.54
C VAL A 18 -5.81 -0.12 -0.21
N LEU A 19 -5.99 0.80 0.74
CA LEU A 19 -4.91 1.62 1.24
C LEU A 19 -4.43 1.10 2.59
N LYS A 20 -3.23 0.49 2.60
CA LYS A 20 -2.62 0.01 3.84
C LYS A 20 -1.83 1.15 4.48
N ILE A 21 -2.24 1.59 5.67
CA ILE A 21 -1.49 2.59 6.42
C ILE A 21 -0.23 1.98 7.00
N ALA A 22 -0.35 0.79 7.61
CA ALA A 22 0.73 0.05 8.23
C ALA A 22 0.33 -1.41 8.44
N ALA A 23 1.20 -2.34 8.13
CA ALA A 23 1.01 -3.76 8.36
C ALA A 23 2.37 -4.41 8.68
N ALA A 24 2.53 -4.89 9.92
CA ALA A 24 3.62 -5.76 10.32
C ALA A 24 3.07 -7.17 10.56
N ARG A 25 3.90 -8.21 10.35
CA ARG A 25 3.51 -9.59 10.65
C ARG A 25 3.86 -9.91 12.11
N GLY A 26 3.08 -10.75 12.78
CA GLY A 26 3.26 -10.99 14.23
C GLY A 26 4.51 -11.79 14.60
N ASN A 27 5.00 -12.66 13.71
CA ASN A 27 6.18 -13.49 13.99
C ASN A 27 7.44 -12.63 14.12
N LYS A 28 8.18 -12.80 15.22
CA LYS A 28 9.47 -12.12 15.45
C LYS A 28 10.47 -12.42 14.34
N GLU A 29 10.57 -13.70 13.98
CA GLU A 29 11.42 -14.20 12.90
C GLU A 29 10.53 -14.87 11.85
N LEU A 30 10.55 -14.32 10.64
CA LEU A 30 9.80 -14.86 9.52
C LEU A 30 10.52 -14.51 8.22
N ASN A 31 11.19 -15.50 7.64
CA ASN A 31 11.98 -15.33 6.44
C ASN A 31 11.51 -16.28 5.35
N SER A 32 11.62 -15.87 4.10
CA SER A 32 11.49 -16.76 2.94
C SER A 32 12.67 -16.49 2.01
N GLY A 33 13.61 -17.43 2.00
CA GLY A 33 14.92 -17.21 1.38
C GLY A 33 15.62 -15.98 1.97
N PRO A 34 16.15 -15.06 1.14
CA PRO A 34 16.84 -13.86 1.62
C PRO A 34 15.87 -12.79 2.16
N GLN A 35 14.57 -12.94 1.93
CA GLN A 35 13.60 -11.91 2.25
C GLN A 35 13.08 -12.06 3.67
N ASP A 36 13.21 -10.99 4.44
CA ASP A 36 12.66 -10.85 5.79
C ASP A 36 11.24 -10.26 5.76
N TYR A 37 10.34 -10.90 6.49
CA TYR A 37 8.94 -10.56 6.72
C TYR A 37 8.57 -10.52 8.21
N GLY A 38 9.56 -10.60 9.11
CA GLY A 38 9.34 -10.57 10.55
C GLY A 38 8.73 -9.26 11.04
N ASN A 39 8.38 -9.20 12.32
CA ASN A 39 7.68 -8.07 12.91
C ASN A 39 8.44 -6.73 12.83
N LYS A 40 9.75 -6.75 12.59
CA LYS A 40 10.55 -5.54 12.29
C LYS A 40 10.26 -4.91 10.92
N VAL A 41 9.47 -5.57 10.08
CA VAL A 41 9.16 -5.10 8.73
C VAL A 41 7.74 -4.54 8.65
N LEU A 42 7.63 -3.26 8.31
CA LEU A 42 6.38 -2.55 8.07
C LEU A 42 6.09 -2.50 6.57
N TYR A 43 4.85 -2.77 6.19
CA TYR A 43 4.34 -2.65 4.83
C TYR A 43 3.16 -1.68 4.76
N GLY A 44 3.00 -1.01 3.64
CA GLY A 44 1.96 0.01 3.47
C GLY A 44 1.94 0.58 2.06
N GLY A 45 0.83 1.19 1.69
CA GLY A 45 0.59 1.74 0.36
C GLY A 45 -0.66 1.16 -0.30
N PRO A 46 -0.99 1.67 -1.51
CA PRO A 46 -2.14 1.19 -2.26
C PRO A 46 -1.95 -0.23 -2.79
N VAL A 47 -3.05 -0.98 -2.85
CA VAL A 47 -3.18 -2.26 -3.54
C VAL A 47 -4.36 -2.13 -4.47
N MET A 48 -4.14 -2.18 -5.78
CA MET A 48 -5.18 -1.95 -6.80
C MET A 48 -5.44 -3.18 -7.68
N ASP A 49 -4.64 -4.21 -7.53
CA ASP A 49 -4.70 -5.42 -8.35
C ASP A 49 -4.10 -6.56 -7.52
N PHE A 50 -4.71 -7.74 -7.57
CA PHE A 50 -4.28 -8.90 -6.79
C PHE A 50 -2.89 -9.39 -7.21
N ASP A 51 -2.64 -9.49 -8.52
CA ASP A 51 -1.40 -10.00 -9.08
C ASP A 51 -0.28 -8.97 -8.91
N CYS A 52 -0.61 -7.68 -9.02
CA CYS A 52 0.31 -6.55 -8.87
C CYS A 52 0.28 -5.90 -7.48
N ARG A 53 -0.15 -6.63 -6.45
CA ARG A 53 -0.34 -6.11 -5.09
C ARG A 53 0.88 -5.47 -4.45
N ASN A 54 2.09 -5.70 -4.96
CA ASN A 54 3.34 -5.19 -4.40
C ASN A 54 3.87 -3.93 -5.12
N GLU A 55 3.34 -3.56 -6.29
CA GLU A 55 3.90 -2.50 -7.15
C GLU A 55 3.94 -1.12 -6.47
N LEU A 56 2.94 -0.85 -5.64
CA LEU A 56 2.80 0.41 -4.93
C LEU A 56 3.09 0.30 -3.43
N LEU A 57 3.36 -0.91 -2.93
CA LEU A 57 3.69 -1.12 -1.53
C LEU A 57 5.10 -0.64 -1.23
N LYS A 58 5.24 0.02 -0.08
CA LYS A 58 6.51 0.42 0.53
C LYS A 58 6.82 -0.50 1.70
N LYS A 59 8.11 -0.64 1.97
CA LYS A 59 8.66 -1.43 3.06
C LYS A 59 9.57 -0.53 3.90
N ASN A 60 9.42 -0.60 5.21
CA ASN A 60 10.36 -0.02 6.17
C ASN A 60 10.82 -1.11 7.15
N VAL A 61 12.10 -1.12 7.51
CA VAL A 61 12.70 -2.15 8.35
C VAL A 61 13.40 -1.49 9.53
N LEU A 62 13.00 -1.87 10.74
CA LEU A 62 13.72 -1.47 11.95
C LEU A 62 15.08 -2.18 11.99
N THR A 63 16.14 -1.40 12.21
CA THR A 63 17.53 -1.87 12.32
C THR A 63 18.09 -1.79 13.73
N ASN A 64 17.31 -1.26 14.68
CA ASN A 64 17.68 -1.06 16.09
C ASN A 64 17.39 -2.28 16.99
N GLY A 65 17.10 -3.44 16.40
CA GLY A 65 16.75 -4.66 17.13
C GLY A 65 15.33 -4.70 17.71
N ARG A 66 14.55 -3.63 17.57
CA ARG A 66 13.14 -3.56 17.98
C ARG A 66 12.19 -4.08 16.91
N MET A 67 10.95 -4.30 17.30
CA MET A 67 9.87 -4.81 16.46
C MET A 67 8.68 -3.82 16.49
N TRP A 68 7.90 -3.72 15.40
CA TRP A 68 6.78 -2.77 15.31
C TRP A 68 5.61 -3.08 16.25
N GLY A 69 5.58 -4.28 16.82
CA GLY A 69 4.61 -4.71 17.82
C GLY A 69 5.13 -4.64 19.26
N ASP A 70 6.34 -4.13 19.50
CA ASP A 70 6.88 -4.00 20.86
C ASP A 70 6.17 -2.88 21.65
N ASP A 71 5.71 -1.83 20.97
CA ASP A 71 5.04 -0.67 21.57
C ASP A 71 3.71 -0.34 20.87
N TYR A 72 2.94 0.54 21.52
CA TYR A 72 1.84 1.25 20.86
C TYR A 72 2.40 2.33 19.93
N HIS A 73 1.78 2.47 18.75
CA HIS A 73 2.16 3.45 17.73
C HIS A 73 0.93 4.16 17.16
N GLU A 74 1.08 5.43 16.82
CA GLU A 74 0.08 6.17 16.04
C GLU A 74 0.38 6.03 14.55
N TYR A 75 -0.48 5.33 13.82
CA TYR A 75 -0.38 5.20 12.37
C TYR A 75 -1.35 6.16 11.68
N SER A 76 -0.83 7.06 10.86
CA SER A 76 -1.65 8.04 10.15
C SER A 76 -1.33 8.11 8.67
N LEU A 77 -2.30 8.64 7.92
CA LEU A 77 -2.25 8.75 6.47
C LEU A 77 -2.68 10.14 6.02
N ARG A 78 -1.89 10.76 5.16
CA ARG A 78 -2.26 11.97 4.45
C ARG A 78 -2.39 11.70 2.96
N TRP A 79 -3.60 11.81 2.44
CA TRP A 79 -3.89 11.70 1.02
C TRP A 79 -4.21 13.07 0.45
N SER A 80 -3.44 13.47 -0.56
CA SER A 80 -3.62 14.70 -1.34
C SER A 80 -3.70 14.34 -2.83
N PRO A 81 -4.16 15.24 -3.72
CA PRO A 81 -4.20 14.99 -5.17
C PRO A 81 -2.84 14.62 -5.79
N ASP A 82 -1.76 15.00 -5.11
CA ASP A 82 -0.39 14.83 -5.60
C ASP A 82 0.30 13.57 -5.08
N ARG A 83 -0.10 13.07 -3.91
CA ARG A 83 0.60 11.97 -3.23
C ARG A 83 -0.16 11.44 -2.03
N ILE A 84 0.28 10.26 -1.61
CA ILE A 84 -0.07 9.65 -0.32
C ILE A 84 1.18 9.59 0.55
N ILE A 85 1.05 9.98 1.82
CA ILE A 85 2.10 9.94 2.83
C ILE A 85 1.61 9.08 4.00
N LEU A 86 2.46 8.16 4.45
CA LEU A 86 2.21 7.25 5.56
C LEU A 86 3.16 7.62 6.71
N LEU A 87 2.60 7.74 7.91
CA LEU A 87 3.33 8.15 9.10
C LEU A 87 3.17 7.13 10.22
N VAL A 88 4.20 7.07 11.06
CA VAL A 88 4.23 6.36 12.34
C VAL A 88 4.76 7.33 13.38
N ASP A 89 4.00 7.56 14.45
CA ASP A 89 4.33 8.49 15.52
C ASP A 89 4.66 9.92 15.01
N GLY A 90 3.90 10.38 14.03
CA GLY A 90 4.09 11.68 13.36
C GLY A 90 5.29 11.75 12.40
N VAL A 91 6.09 10.70 12.30
CA VAL A 91 7.24 10.62 11.39
C VAL A 91 6.82 9.92 10.10
N GLU A 92 7.10 10.55 8.97
CA GLU A 92 6.89 9.92 7.68
C GLU A 92 7.82 8.70 7.52
N TRP A 93 7.22 7.54 7.26
CA TRP A 93 7.96 6.31 7.00
C TRP A 93 7.87 5.88 5.53
N ALA A 94 6.85 6.33 4.80
CA ALA A 94 6.68 6.05 3.38
C ALA A 94 5.87 7.11 2.65
N ARG A 95 6.11 7.22 1.34
CA ARG A 95 5.30 8.00 0.41
C ARG A 95 5.07 7.27 -0.90
N VAL A 96 3.93 7.55 -1.52
CA VAL A 96 3.59 7.12 -2.87
C VAL A 96 3.37 8.36 -3.72
N GLU A 97 4.24 8.50 -4.72
CA GLU A 97 4.23 9.59 -5.70
C GLU A 97 3.75 9.03 -7.05
N PRO A 98 3.02 9.83 -7.84
CA PRO A 98 2.61 9.46 -9.18
C PRO A 98 3.80 9.45 -10.13
N ALA A 99 3.66 8.74 -11.26
CA ALA A 99 4.54 8.96 -12.41
C ALA A 99 4.10 10.22 -13.18
N VAL A 100 4.83 10.56 -14.24
CA VAL A 100 4.43 11.64 -15.17
C VAL A 100 3.03 11.37 -15.74
N SER A 101 2.71 10.10 -16.02
CA SER A 101 1.38 9.65 -16.46
C SER A 101 0.43 9.31 -15.29
N GLY A 102 0.61 9.94 -14.13
CA GLY A 102 -0.19 9.68 -12.94
C GLY A 102 0.11 8.32 -12.29
N LEU A 103 -0.83 7.81 -11.50
CA LEU A 103 -0.71 6.54 -10.81
C LEU A 103 -0.69 5.35 -11.76
N ALA A 104 -1.39 5.41 -12.90
CA ALA A 104 -1.38 4.36 -13.91
C ALA A 104 0.04 4.08 -14.44
N GLY A 105 0.89 5.11 -14.54
CA GLY A 105 2.29 4.95 -14.95
C GLY A 105 3.18 4.22 -13.96
N ARG A 106 2.71 4.03 -12.71
CA ARG A 106 3.41 3.27 -11.67
C ARG A 106 3.07 1.78 -11.71
N LEU A 107 2.11 1.37 -12.55
CA LEU A 107 1.59 0.00 -12.61
C LEU A 107 1.95 -0.64 -13.96
N PRO A 108 2.69 -1.76 -13.98
CA PRO A 108 3.00 -2.50 -15.20
C PRO A 108 1.76 -2.85 -16.03
N ARG A 109 1.91 -3.04 -17.34
CA ARG A 109 0.79 -3.46 -18.22
C ARG A 109 0.23 -4.84 -17.86
N SER A 110 1.00 -5.68 -17.18
CA SER A 110 0.57 -7.01 -16.71
C SER A 110 -0.47 -6.96 -15.59
N CYS A 111 -0.69 -5.80 -14.95
CA CYS A 111 -1.73 -5.62 -13.94
C CYS A 111 -3.08 -5.43 -14.62
N ASN A 112 -3.73 -6.53 -14.98
CA ASN A 112 -4.86 -6.54 -15.90
C ASN A 112 -6.15 -5.96 -15.30
N HIS A 113 -6.29 -5.92 -13.98
CA HIS A 113 -7.51 -5.50 -13.29
C HIS A 113 -7.49 -4.04 -12.84
N VAL A 114 -6.40 -3.31 -13.12
CA VAL A 114 -6.29 -1.88 -12.78
C VAL A 114 -7.19 -1.05 -13.72
N PRO A 115 -8.07 -0.17 -13.20
CA PRO A 115 -8.97 0.67 -13.98
C PRO A 115 -8.24 1.85 -14.67
N ARG A 116 -7.40 1.55 -15.66
CA ARG A 116 -6.51 2.55 -16.31
C ARG A 116 -7.24 3.71 -16.97
N MET A 117 -8.42 3.46 -17.54
CA MET A 117 -9.21 4.51 -18.17
C MET A 117 -9.68 5.54 -17.15
N LEU A 118 -10.13 5.10 -15.97
CA LEU A 118 -10.55 5.99 -14.89
C LEU A 118 -9.35 6.71 -14.27
N LEU A 119 -8.24 6.01 -14.05
CA LEU A 119 -6.98 6.62 -13.61
C LEU A 119 -6.47 7.71 -14.55
N ALA A 120 -6.69 7.58 -15.87
CA ALA A 120 -6.29 8.58 -16.85
C ALA A 120 -7.18 9.84 -16.79
N GLY A 121 -8.44 9.72 -16.39
CA GLY A 121 -9.38 10.83 -16.26
C GLY A 121 -9.39 11.51 -14.90
N GLY A 122 -8.71 10.95 -13.91
CA GLY A 122 -8.71 11.41 -12.53
C GLY A 122 -7.63 12.42 -12.16
N THR A 123 -7.33 12.50 -10.86
CA THR A 123 -6.17 13.24 -10.36
C THR A 123 -4.90 12.41 -10.56
N ARG A 124 -3.73 12.95 -10.18
CA ARG A 124 -2.47 12.23 -10.37
C ARG A 124 -2.41 10.94 -9.55
N ILE A 125 -3.14 10.84 -8.44
CA ILE A 125 -3.10 9.70 -7.51
C ILE A 125 -4.44 8.96 -7.36
N ALA A 126 -5.49 9.33 -8.11
CA ALA A 126 -6.86 8.80 -7.98
C ALA A 126 -7.59 8.88 -9.33
N PRO A 127 -8.74 8.21 -9.56
CA PRO A 127 -9.54 7.38 -8.65
C PRO A 127 -8.88 6.06 -8.25
N PHE A 128 -9.33 5.47 -7.15
CA PHE A 128 -9.00 4.07 -6.80
C PHE A 128 -10.11 3.09 -7.16
N ASP A 129 -11.30 3.59 -7.44
CA ASP A 129 -12.53 2.92 -7.87
C ASP A 129 -12.57 2.60 -9.37
N ASP A 130 -13.22 1.48 -9.69
CA ASP A 130 -13.61 0.96 -11.00
C ASP A 130 -15.11 1.19 -11.31
#